data_AF-A0A3L6D755-F1
#
_entry.id   AF-A0A3L6D755-F1
#
_cell.length_a   1.000
_cell.length_b   1.000
_cell.length_c   1.000
_cell.angle_alpha   90.00
_cell.angle_beta   90.00
_cell.angle_gamma   90.00
#
_symmetry.space_group_name_H-M   'P 1'
#
loop_
_entity.id
_entity.type
_entity.pdbx_description
1 polymer ?
#
loop_
_entity_poly.entity_id
_entity_poly.type
_entity_poly.pdbx_seq_one_letter_code
_entity_poly.pdbx_strand_id
1 'polypeptide(L)'
;MAGQEVANKRVVLKRYVTGFPGADDMEVVTGTARVAVPPGSTAMVLKNLYVSCDPYMRGRMTKHERPSYVPDFVVGESQHSLSAFSRMWGNRY
;
A
#
# COMPACT_ATOMS: atom_id res chain seq x y z
N MET A 1 22.85 -5.79 11.21
CA MET A 1 23.26 -5.94 9.79
C MET A 1 22.56 -4.87 8.98
N ALA A 2 23.31 -4.03 8.24
CA ALA A 2 22.70 -3.02 7.41
C ALA A 2 22.04 -3.70 6.20
N GLY A 3 20.72 -3.59 6.06
CA GLY A 3 20.00 -4.17 4.92
C GLY A 3 20.42 -3.55 3.60
N GLN A 4 20.50 -4.36 2.56
CA GLN A 4 20.76 -3.94 1.18
C GLN A 4 19.61 -3.05 0.67
N GLU A 5 19.94 -1.96 0.00
CA GLU A 5 18.97 -1.18 -0.76
C GLU A 5 18.76 -1.79 -2.14
N VAL A 6 17.49 -2.00 -2.50
CA VAL A 6 17.09 -2.54 -3.79
C VAL A 6 16.10 -1.60 -4.45
N ALA A 7 16.07 -1.59 -5.79
CA ALA A 7 15.04 -0.88 -6.53
C ALA A 7 13.67 -1.55 -6.28
N ASN A 8 12.67 -0.75 -5.93
CA ASN A 8 11.32 -1.19 -5.66
C ASN A 8 10.34 -0.39 -6.52
N LYS A 9 9.69 -1.07 -7.47
CA LYS A 9 8.63 -0.48 -8.29
C LYS A 9 7.30 -0.65 -7.57
N ARG A 10 6.58 0.46 -7.40
CA ARG A 10 5.26 0.48 -6.74
C ARG A 10 4.25 1.19 -7.62
N VAL A 11 3.00 0.71 -7.57
CA VAL A 11 1.86 1.43 -8.13
C VAL A 11 1.23 2.26 -7.03
N VAL A 12 1.05 3.55 -7.28
CA VAL A 12 0.42 4.49 -6.35
C VAL A 12 -0.82 5.10 -6.99
N LEU A 13 -1.79 5.48 -6.15
CA LEU A 13 -2.96 6.23 -6.58
C LEU A 13 -2.61 7.72 -6.63
N LYS A 14 -2.75 8.36 -7.80
CA LYS A 14 -2.44 9.80 -7.98
C LYS A 14 -3.52 10.71 -7.44
N ARG A 15 -4.77 10.28 -7.52
CA ARG A 15 -5.96 11.03 -7.13
C ARG A 15 -7.10 10.10 -6.81
N TYR A 16 -8.05 10.60 -6.03
CA TYR A 16 -9.31 9.88 -5.81
C TYR A 16 -10.11 9.77 -7.11
N VAL A 17 -10.70 8.61 -7.33
CA VAL A 17 -11.44 8.29 -8.55
C VAL A 17 -12.93 8.54 -8.33
N THR A 18 -13.54 9.33 -9.20
CA THR A 18 -14.99 9.47 -9.35
C THR A 18 -15.43 8.67 -10.58
N GLY A 19 -16.35 7.69 -10.42
CA GLY A 19 -16.78 6.83 -11.53
C GLY A 19 -15.87 5.62 -11.80
N PHE A 20 -15.46 5.38 -13.04
CA PHE A 20 -14.61 4.23 -13.39
C PHE A 20 -13.13 4.58 -13.30
N PRO A 21 -12.28 3.69 -12.74
CA PRO A 21 -10.85 3.93 -12.64
C PRO A 21 -10.19 3.83 -14.03
N GLY A 22 -9.38 4.83 -14.38
CA GLY A 22 -8.56 4.83 -15.59
C GLY A 22 -7.09 4.51 -15.31
N ALA A 23 -6.32 4.28 -16.37
CA ALA A 23 -4.87 4.14 -16.27
C ALA A 23 -4.19 5.41 -15.73
N ASP A 24 -4.75 6.58 -16.05
CA ASP A 24 -4.22 7.90 -15.64
C ASP A 24 -4.43 8.25 -14.16
N ASP A 25 -5.20 7.43 -13.43
CA ASP A 25 -5.40 7.57 -11.99
C ASP A 25 -4.30 6.87 -11.19
N MET A 26 -3.55 5.99 -11.84
CA MET A 26 -2.46 5.22 -11.26
C MET A 26 -1.12 5.68 -11.81
N GLU A 27 -0.08 5.53 -10.99
CA GLU A 27 1.29 5.85 -11.39
C GLU A 27 2.25 4.77 -10.94
N VAL A 28 3.17 4.39 -11.82
CA VAL A 28 4.28 3.51 -11.48
C VAL A 28 5.45 4.36 -11.00
N VAL A 29 5.72 4.32 -9.71
CA VAL A 29 6.84 5.02 -9.08
C VAL A 29 7.96 4.01 -8.81
N THR A 30 9.19 4.36 -9.20
CA THR A 30 10.37 3.58 -8.83
C THR A 30 11.03 4.24 -7.63
N GLY A 31 11.12 3.53 -6.51
CA GLY A 31 11.81 3.97 -5.31
C GLY A 31 12.89 2.97 -4.88
N THR A 32 13.48 3.20 -3.71
CA THR A 32 14.37 2.26 -3.05
C THR A 32 13.69 1.64 -1.84
N ALA A 33 13.92 0.36 -1.59
CA ALA A 33 13.49 -0.33 -0.40
C ALA A 33 14.68 -1.01 0.27
N ARG A 34 14.73 -0.94 1.60
CA ARG A 34 15.76 -1.62 2.37
C ARG A 34 15.31 -3.03 2.72
N VAL A 35 16.10 -4.03 2.37
CA VAL A 35 15.86 -5.44 2.71
C VAL A 35 16.41 -5.72 4.12
N ALA A 36 15.82 -5.06 5.12
CA ALA A 36 16.07 -5.34 6.53
C ALA A 36 14.85 -5.01 7.38
N VAL A 37 14.68 -5.77 8.44
CA VAL A 37 13.65 -5.54 9.46
C VAL A 37 14.22 -4.61 10.53
N PRO A 38 13.48 -3.57 10.97
CA PRO A 38 13.89 -2.73 12.09
C PRO A 38 14.11 -3.56 13.35
N PRO A 39 15.21 -3.33 14.11
CA PRO A 39 15.45 -4.04 15.37
C PRO A 39 14.27 -3.86 16.34
N GLY A 40 13.85 -4.93 17.00
CA GLY A 40 12.74 -4.89 17.95
C GLY A 40 11.34 -4.86 17.33
N SER A 41 11.22 -5.01 16.00
CA SER A 41 9.93 -5.16 15.34
C SER A 41 9.66 -6.61 14.96
N THR A 42 8.40 -7.04 15.07
CA THR A 42 7.91 -8.33 14.55
C THR A 42 7.57 -8.25 13.05
N ALA A 43 8.20 -7.32 12.32
CA ALA A 43 7.91 -7.09 10.90
C ALA A 43 8.63 -8.10 10.01
N MET A 44 8.07 -8.34 8.82
CA MET A 44 8.69 -9.16 7.78
C MET A 44 8.82 -8.35 6.50
N VAL A 45 9.93 -8.53 5.79
CA VAL A 45 10.12 -7.99 4.44
C VAL A 45 9.68 -9.06 3.44
N LEU A 46 8.77 -8.70 2.54
CA LEU A 46 8.21 -9.61 1.55
C LEU A 46 8.56 -9.16 0.13
N LYS A 47 8.74 -10.14 -0.75
CA LYS A 47 8.78 -9.94 -2.19
C LYS A 47 7.42 -10.37 -2.76
N ASN A 48 6.58 -9.41 -3.10
CA ASN A 48 5.26 -9.70 -3.67
C ASN A 48 5.45 -10.31 -5.07
N LEU A 49 4.95 -11.53 -5.27
CA LEU A 49 5.03 -12.24 -6.55
C LEU A 49 3.78 -12.03 -7.40
N TYR A 50 2.63 -11.98 -6.73
CA TYR A 50 1.31 -11.83 -7.35
C TYR A 50 0.48 -10.85 -6.53
N VAL A 51 -0.44 -10.16 -7.21
CA VAL A 51 -1.41 -9.23 -6.61
C VAL A 51 -2.78 -9.57 -7.20
N SER A 52 -3.80 -9.72 -6.35
CA SER A 52 -5.18 -9.93 -6.80
C SER A 52 -5.79 -8.61 -7.26
N CYS A 53 -6.71 -8.68 -8.23
CA CYS A 53 -7.50 -7.54 -8.69
C CYS A 53 -8.97 -7.76 -8.32
N ASP A 54 -9.32 -7.45 -7.07
CA ASP A 54 -10.65 -7.68 -6.52
C ASP A 54 -11.57 -6.46 -6.67
N PRO A 55 -12.87 -6.65 -7.00
CA PRO A 55 -13.81 -5.53 -7.20
C PRO A 55 -13.94 -4.58 -6.00
N TYR A 56 -13.75 -5.09 -4.77
CA TYR A 56 -13.86 -4.27 -3.56
C TYR A 56 -12.82 -3.14 -3.51
N MET A 57 -11.67 -3.30 -4.18
CA MET A 57 -10.63 -2.28 -4.20
C MET A 57 -11.10 -0.98 -4.84
N ARG A 58 -12.10 -1.04 -5.74
CA ARG A 58 -12.67 0.17 -6.34
C ARG A 58 -13.25 1.10 -5.28
N GLY A 59 -14.00 0.59 -4.31
CA GLY A 59 -14.59 1.43 -3.25
C GLY A 59 -13.52 2.26 -2.55
N ARG A 60 -12.38 1.65 -2.25
CA ARG A 60 -11.26 2.28 -1.54
C ARG A 60 -10.54 3.37 -2.33
N MET A 61 -10.74 3.46 -3.65
CA MET A 61 -10.18 4.53 -4.48
C MET A 61 -11.00 5.83 -4.45
N THR A 62 -12.20 5.81 -3.85
CA THR A 62 -13.02 7.00 -3.62
C THR A 62 -12.71 7.57 -2.24
N LYS A 63 -12.72 8.90 -2.11
CA LYS A 63 -12.70 9.56 -0.79
C LYS A 63 -14.10 9.57 -0.21
N HIS A 64 -14.33 8.83 0.87
CA HIS A 64 -15.60 8.85 1.59
C HIS A 64 -15.58 9.95 2.65
N GLU A 65 -16.66 10.74 2.70
CA GLU A 65 -16.86 11.73 3.76
C GLU A 65 -17.21 11.09 5.10
N ARG A 66 -17.77 9.87 5.06
CA ARG A 66 -18.11 9.07 6.24
C ARG A 66 -17.19 7.85 6.31
N PRO A 67 -16.76 7.45 7.53
CA PRO A 67 -15.92 6.26 7.69
C PRO A 67 -16.66 5.02 7.19
N SER A 68 -16.02 4.29 6.29
CA SER A 68 -16.45 2.97 5.82
C SER A 68 -15.82 1.88 6.69
N TYR A 69 -16.41 0.67 6.67
CA TYR A 69 -15.84 -0.51 7.33
C TYR A 69 -14.42 -0.84 6.81
N VAL A 70 -14.16 -0.56 5.53
CA VAL A 70 -12.83 -0.67 4.93
C VAL A 70 -12.30 0.73 4.62
N PRO A 71 -11.11 1.10 5.12
CA PRO A 71 -10.57 2.44 4.92
C PRO A 71 -10.13 2.69 3.48
N ASP A 72 -10.26 3.96 3.09
CA ASP A 72 -9.85 4.47 1.78
C ASP A 72 -8.35 4.41 1.59
N PHE A 73 -7.92 4.41 0.33
CA PHE A 73 -6.52 4.53 -0.02
C PHE A 73 -6.00 5.94 0.24
N VAL A 74 -4.75 6.00 0.69
CA VAL A 74 -4.01 7.25 0.83
C VAL A 74 -3.36 7.55 -0.51
N VAL A 75 -3.64 8.73 -1.05
CA VAL A 75 -3.06 9.20 -2.32
C VAL A 75 -1.54 9.32 -2.19
N GLY A 76 -0.80 8.85 -3.19
CA GLY A 76 0.67 8.87 -3.23
C GLY A 76 1.35 7.76 -2.44
N GLU A 77 0.63 7.01 -1.61
CA GLU A 77 1.16 5.82 -0.96
C GLU A 77 0.98 4.59 -1.86
N SER A 78 1.88 3.62 -1.70
CA SER A 78 1.66 2.31 -2.32
C SER A 78 0.49 1.63 -1.63
N GLN A 79 -0.44 1.12 -2.42
CA GLN A 79 -1.58 0.36 -1.89
C GLN A 79 -1.14 -0.99 -1.26
N HIS A 80 0.08 -1.46 -1.58
CA HIS A 80 0.62 -2.76 -1.14
C HIS A 80 2.10 -2.77 -0.69
N SER A 81 2.74 -1.61 -0.44
CA SER A 81 4.14 -1.59 0.01
C SER A 81 4.26 -1.10 1.45
N LEU A 82 4.72 -2.03 2.30
CA LEU A 82 5.49 -1.85 3.53
C LEU A 82 5.29 -0.56 4.32
N SER A 83 4.05 -0.17 4.60
CA SER A 83 3.69 0.57 5.79
C SER A 83 2.86 -0.36 6.67
N ALA A 84 3.57 -1.10 7.52
CA ALA A 84 3.03 -1.71 8.72
C ALA A 84 1.78 -2.60 8.52
N PHE A 85 2.02 -3.90 8.28
CA PHE A 85 1.17 -4.97 8.84
C PHE A 85 1.04 -4.86 10.38
N SER A 86 1.80 -3.95 11.02
CA SER A 86 1.62 -3.51 12.40
C SER A 86 0.33 -2.71 12.62
N ARG A 87 -0.21 -1.99 11.63
CA ARG A 87 -1.45 -1.20 11.82
C ARG A 87 -2.73 -2.04 11.81
N MET A 88 -2.67 -3.28 11.32
CA MET A 88 -3.81 -4.21 11.29
C MET A 88 -3.92 -5.07 12.57
N TRP A 89 -2.84 -5.19 13.34
CA TRP A 89 -2.80 -5.99 14.57
C TRP A 89 -2.61 -5.17 15.86
N GLY A 90 -2.36 -3.86 15.77
CA GLY A 90 -2.11 -3.00 16.92
C GLY A 90 -3.34 -2.54 17.71
N ASN A 91 -4.44 -3.31 17.76
CA ASN A 91 -5.56 -3.05 18.68
C ASN A 91 -6.52 -4.25 18.85
N ARG A 92 -5.97 -5.45 19.05
CA ARG A 92 -6.71 -6.55 19.67
C ARG A 92 -5.82 -7.17 20.75
N TYR A 93 -6.30 -7.07 21.98
CA TYR A 93 -5.65 -7.22 23.29
C TYR A 93 -4.93 -5.97 23.77
#